data_AF-A0A183KY12-F1
#
_entry.id   AF-A0A183KY12-F1
#
_cell.length_a   1.000
_cell.length_b   1.000
_cell.length_c   1.000
_cell.angle_alpha   90.00
_cell.angle_beta   90.00
_cell.angle_gamma   90.00
#
_symmetry.space_group_name_H-M   'P 1'
#
loop_
_entity.id
_entity.type
_entity.pdbx_description
1 polymer ?
#
loop_
_entity_poly.entity_id
_entity_poly.type
_entity_poly.pdbx_seq_one_letter_code
_entity_poly.pdbx_strand_id
1 'polypeptide(L)'
;MPHSTLTDCDRYEEGDLCTEKKHLWSSLLEEVTHKAAVTLSPSKTLVVLGDDECGKTTLIARLQGTEDPKKGFGLEYTLLDIKDEDRDDQTKLNVWILDGNTIHSHLLKFAINEESFGDCFIMICVSMMEPWNIISSLNKWVGILREHIGNLKVSNEKLQEYKKNS
;
A
#
# COMPACT_ATOMS: atom_id res chain seq x y z
N MET A 1 -14.55 66.10 -46.78
CA MET A 1 -15.81 65.52 -46.26
C MET A 1 -15.81 64.05 -46.66
N PRO A 2 -16.18 63.13 -45.76
CA PRO A 2 -15.27 62.39 -44.90
C PRO A 2 -15.27 60.88 -45.27
N HIS A 3 -14.31 60.06 -44.83
CA HIS A 3 -14.46 59.33 -43.57
C HIS A 3 -13.10 58.77 -43.10
N SER A 4 -12.76 59.10 -41.86
CA SER A 4 -11.79 58.42 -41.02
C SER A 4 -12.33 57.07 -40.55
N THR A 5 -11.44 56.09 -40.40
CA THR A 5 -11.46 55.07 -39.33
C THR A 5 -10.08 54.41 -39.35
N LEU A 6 -9.18 54.86 -38.47
CA LEU A 6 -8.89 54.24 -37.16
C LEU A 6 -7.93 53.06 -37.32
N THR A 7 -6.70 53.35 -36.91
CA THR A 7 -5.59 52.45 -36.68
C THR A 7 -6.03 51.22 -35.88
N ASP A 8 -5.63 50.07 -36.40
CA ASP A 8 -5.62 48.77 -35.76
C ASP A 8 -4.73 48.85 -34.51
N CYS A 9 -5.36 48.99 -33.35
CA CYS A 9 -4.73 48.84 -32.05
C CYS A 9 -5.72 48.07 -31.17
N ASP A 10 -5.18 47.09 -30.45
CA ASP A 10 -5.83 46.32 -29.38
C ASP A 10 -6.61 45.08 -29.83
N ARG A 11 -5.90 44.13 -30.46
CA ARG A 11 -6.22 42.71 -30.28
C ARG A 11 -5.34 42.14 -29.18
N TYR A 12 -5.87 42.18 -27.97
CA TYR A 12 -5.27 41.68 -26.74
C TYR A 12 -4.76 40.24 -26.89
N GLU A 13 -3.46 40.03 -26.63
CA GLU A 13 -2.81 38.74 -26.37
C GLU A 13 -3.26 38.17 -25.01
N GLU A 14 -4.56 37.94 -24.83
CA GLU A 14 -5.09 37.32 -23.60
C GLU A 14 -4.97 35.79 -23.58
N GLY A 15 -4.49 35.18 -24.68
CA GLY A 15 -4.33 33.73 -24.81
C GLY A 15 -3.04 33.14 -24.24
N ASP A 16 -1.97 33.94 -24.11
CA ASP A 16 -0.62 33.40 -23.85
C ASP A 16 -0.27 33.38 -22.35
N LEU A 17 -0.67 34.42 -21.61
CA LEU A 17 -0.37 34.54 -20.17
C LEU A 17 -1.05 33.45 -19.30
N CYS A 18 -2.20 32.94 -19.76
CA CYS A 18 -2.92 31.87 -19.07
C CYS A 18 -2.29 30.49 -19.35
N THR A 19 -1.63 30.36 -20.51
CA THR A 19 -0.95 29.14 -20.95
C THR A 19 0.39 29.01 -20.24
N GLU A 20 1.18 30.10 -20.16
CA GLU A 20 2.42 30.14 -19.38
C GLU A 20 2.20 29.85 -17.89
N LYS A 21 1.14 30.42 -17.28
CA LYS A 21 0.79 30.11 -15.89
C LYS A 21 0.43 28.63 -15.71
N LYS A 22 -0.29 28.02 -16.65
CA LYS A 22 -0.58 26.58 -16.63
C LYS A 22 0.71 25.74 -16.76
N HIS A 23 1.67 26.18 -17.57
CA HIS A 23 2.98 25.51 -17.72
C HIS A 23 3.84 25.61 -16.45
N LEU A 24 3.78 26.74 -15.73
CA LEU A 24 4.45 26.89 -14.44
C LEU A 24 3.81 26.00 -13.36
N TRP A 25 2.48 26.00 -13.25
CA TRP A 25 1.77 25.16 -12.27
C TRP A 25 1.94 23.68 -12.54
N SER A 26 1.94 23.26 -13.82
CA SER A 26 2.22 21.86 -14.18
C SER A 26 3.66 21.46 -13.88
N SER A 27 4.65 22.31 -14.21
CA SER A 27 6.05 22.03 -13.90
C SER A 27 6.33 21.98 -12.39
N LEU A 28 5.72 22.87 -11.61
CA LEU A 28 5.83 22.83 -10.15
C LEU A 28 5.14 21.61 -9.55
N LEU A 29 3.97 21.21 -10.06
CA LEU A 29 3.28 20.00 -9.64
C LEU A 29 4.09 18.76 -9.99
N GLU A 30 4.71 18.72 -11.16
CA GLU A 30 5.59 17.63 -11.60
C GLU A 30 6.87 17.55 -10.74
N GLU A 31 7.46 18.69 -10.38
CA GLU A 31 8.60 18.72 -9.48
C GLU A 31 8.23 18.23 -8.07
N VAL A 32 7.06 18.63 -7.55
CA VAL A 32 6.58 18.20 -6.23
C VAL A 32 6.19 16.73 -6.22
N THR A 33 5.59 16.20 -7.29
CA THR A 33 5.31 14.75 -7.41
C THR A 33 6.59 13.94 -7.52
N HIS A 34 7.59 14.41 -8.27
CA HIS A 34 8.91 13.76 -8.32
C HIS A 34 9.64 13.81 -6.98
N LYS A 35 9.59 14.94 -6.26
CA LYS A 35 10.14 15.03 -4.89
C LYS A 35 9.39 14.12 -3.93
N ALA A 36 8.06 14.06 -4.01
CA ALA A 36 7.24 13.15 -3.20
C ALA A 36 7.52 11.68 -3.49
N ALA A 37 7.84 11.32 -4.74
CA ALA A 37 8.26 9.97 -5.11
C ALA A 37 9.69 9.62 -4.64
N VAL A 38 10.53 10.63 -4.40
CA VAL A 38 11.91 10.49 -3.87
C VAL A 38 11.93 10.47 -2.34
N THR A 39 10.98 11.13 -1.67
CA THR A 39 10.76 11.00 -0.22
C THR A 39 10.03 9.68 0.07
N LEU A 40 10.58 8.89 1.00
CA LEU A 40 10.06 7.63 1.57
C LEU A 40 9.02 6.87 0.73
N SER A 41 9.45 5.71 0.21
CA SER A 41 8.71 4.78 -0.64
C SER A 41 7.21 4.60 -0.29
N PRO A 42 6.35 4.31 -1.29
CA PRO A 42 4.92 4.06 -1.08
C PRO A 42 4.69 3.05 0.05
N SER A 43 3.63 3.27 0.84
CA SER A 43 3.36 2.53 2.08
C SER A 43 3.14 1.04 1.78
N LYS A 44 4.19 0.26 2.00
CA LYS A 44 4.14 -1.20 1.88
C LYS A 44 3.16 -1.79 2.88
N THR A 45 2.68 -2.99 2.57
CA THR A 45 1.67 -3.68 3.37
C THR A 45 2.21 -5.02 3.84
N LEU A 46 2.14 -5.28 5.14
CA LEU A 46 2.42 -6.56 5.78
C LEU A 46 1.08 -7.23 6.13
N VAL A 47 0.89 -8.47 5.67
CA VAL A 47 -0.28 -9.28 6.02
C VAL A 47 0.17 -10.48 6.83
N VAL A 48 -0.33 -10.59 8.06
CA VAL A 48 -0.01 -11.64 9.02
C VAL A 48 -1.15 -12.65 9.09
N LEU A 49 -0.84 -13.89 8.76
CA LEU A 49 -1.76 -15.04 8.77
C LEU A 49 -1.27 -16.07 9.79
N GLY A 50 -2.16 -16.92 10.30
CA GLY A 50 -1.77 -17.97 11.24
C GLY A 50 -2.91 -18.40 12.13
N ASP A 51 -2.75 -19.54 12.79
CA ASP A 51 -3.78 -20.09 13.69
C ASP A 51 -4.03 -19.21 14.91
N ASP A 52 -5.14 -19.46 15.59
CA ASP A 52 -5.41 -18.79 16.84
C ASP A 52 -4.32 -19.10 17.86
N GLU A 53 -3.95 -18.08 18.61
CA GLU A 53 -2.96 -18.19 19.70
C GLU A 53 -1.54 -18.60 19.24
N CYS A 54 -1.22 -18.51 17.94
CA CYS A 54 0.15 -18.72 17.45
C CYS A 54 1.11 -17.53 17.69
N GLY A 55 0.65 -16.49 18.39
CA GLY A 55 1.47 -15.32 18.76
C GLY A 55 1.50 -14.17 17.75
N LYS A 56 0.58 -14.11 16.77
CA LYS A 56 0.52 -13.03 15.75
C LYS A 56 0.51 -11.63 16.36
N THR A 57 -0.47 -11.34 17.22
CA THR A 57 -0.63 -10.03 17.86
C THR A 57 0.54 -9.72 18.78
N THR A 58 1.08 -10.73 19.48
CA THR A 58 2.27 -10.58 20.32
C THR A 58 3.49 -10.22 19.50
N LEU A 59 3.71 -10.85 18.35
CA LEU A 59 4.83 -10.55 17.46
C LEU A 59 4.76 -9.10 16.96
N ILE A 60 3.57 -8.66 16.50
CA ILE A 60 3.39 -7.28 16.02
C ILE A 60 3.51 -6.25 17.14
N ALA A 61 2.94 -6.51 18.32
CA ALA A 61 3.09 -5.62 19.47
C ALA A 61 4.57 -5.47 19.89
N ARG A 62 5.33 -6.58 19.90
CA ARG A 62 6.77 -6.54 20.16
C ARG A 62 7.55 -5.75 19.11
N LEU A 63 7.19 -5.86 17.83
CA LEU A 63 7.79 -5.04 16.77
C LEU A 63 7.47 -3.55 16.93
N GLN A 64 6.28 -3.22 17.45
CA GLN A 64 5.88 -1.84 17.73
C GLN A 64 6.48 -1.27 19.02
N GLY A 65 7.09 -2.11 19.87
CA GLY A 65 7.52 -1.72 21.21
C GLY A 65 6.37 -1.47 22.18
N THR A 66 5.19 -2.05 21.93
CA THR A 66 4.02 -1.98 22.83
C THR A 66 3.95 -3.24 23.71
N GLU A 67 3.68 -3.05 25.00
CA GLU A 67 3.64 -4.17 25.97
C GLU A 67 2.26 -4.84 26.09
N ASP A 68 1.18 -4.11 25.75
CA ASP A 68 -0.20 -4.59 25.86
C ASP A 68 -0.83 -4.84 24.46
N PRO A 69 -0.68 -6.06 23.90
CA PRO A 69 -1.35 -6.42 22.65
C PRO A 69 -2.87 -6.47 22.86
N LYS A 70 -3.60 -5.58 22.17
CA LYS A 70 -5.06 -5.66 22.10
C LYS A 70 -5.44 -6.65 21.01
N LYS A 71 -6.00 -7.80 21.37
CA LYS A 71 -6.49 -8.77 20.38
C LYS A 71 -7.77 -8.22 19.73
N GLY A 72 -7.71 -7.96 18.42
CA GLY A 72 -8.90 -7.66 17.61
C GLY A 72 -9.70 -8.91 17.21
N PHE A 73 -10.79 -8.70 16.47
CA PHE A 73 -11.61 -9.76 15.87
C PHE A 73 -11.64 -9.62 14.35
N GLY A 74 -11.63 -10.73 13.62
CA GLY A 74 -11.75 -10.72 12.17
C GLY A 74 -10.46 -10.32 11.47
N LEU A 75 -10.37 -9.05 11.09
CA LEU A 75 -9.21 -8.47 10.41
C LEU A 75 -8.79 -7.21 11.17
N GLU A 76 -7.68 -7.30 11.87
CA GLU A 76 -7.10 -6.19 12.63
C GLU A 76 -6.16 -5.39 11.73
N TYR A 77 -6.18 -4.06 11.89
CA TYR A 77 -5.32 -3.14 11.17
C TYR A 77 -4.45 -2.36 12.16
N THR A 78 -3.16 -2.23 11.86
CA THR A 78 -2.24 -1.39 12.62
C THR A 78 -1.20 -0.76 11.71
N LEU A 79 -0.62 0.35 12.15
CA LEU A 79 0.50 1.00 11.48
C LEU A 79 1.77 0.74 12.29
N LEU A 80 2.85 0.38 11.61
CA LEU A 80 4.18 0.28 12.20
C LEU A 80 5.01 1.47 11.72
N ASP A 81 5.47 2.29 12.66
CA ASP A 81 6.35 3.41 12.35
C ASP A 81 7.78 2.89 12.15
N ILE A 82 8.31 3.04 10.94
CA ILE A 82 9.67 2.70 10.56
C ILE A 82 10.47 4.00 10.55
N LYS A 83 11.46 4.08 11.44
CA LYS A 83 12.43 5.17 11.49
C LYS A 83 13.66 4.76 10.70
N ASP A 84 14.13 5.65 9.83
CA ASP A 84 15.46 5.55 9.25
C ASP A 84 16.45 6.15 10.27
N GLU A 85 17.58 5.48 10.52
CA GLU A 85 18.58 6.00 11.47
C GLU A 85 19.32 7.22 10.89
N ASP A 86 19.37 7.34 9.56
CA ASP A 86 20.11 8.39 8.86
C ASP A 86 19.23 9.59 8.47
N ARG A 87 17.91 9.50 8.61
CA ARG A 87 16.95 10.54 8.21
C ARG A 87 15.96 10.84 9.32
N ASP A 88 15.62 12.12 9.50
CA ASP A 88 14.55 12.55 10.42
C ASP A 88 13.14 12.15 9.95
N ASP A 89 13.02 11.59 8.74
CA ASP A 89 11.75 11.19 8.15
C ASP A 89 11.29 9.82 8.67
N GLN A 90 9.99 9.68 8.95
CA GLN A 90 9.37 8.42 9.39
C GLN A 90 8.47 7.85 8.29
N THR A 91 8.64 6.56 7.98
CA THR A 91 7.74 5.81 7.09
C THR A 91 6.75 5.02 7.91
N LYS A 92 5.55 4.80 7.37
CA LYS A 92 4.58 3.90 7.98
C LYS A 92 4.41 2.65 7.13
N LEU A 93 4.46 1.49 7.78
CA LEU A 93 4.13 0.20 7.20
C LEU A 93 2.70 -0.17 7.62
N ASN A 94 1.86 -0.48 6.65
CA ASN A 94 0.51 -0.96 6.90
C ASN A 94 0.58 -2.42 7.36
N VAL A 95 -0.05 -2.78 8.48
CA VAL A 95 -0.06 -4.15 9.00
C VAL A 95 -1.50 -4.63 9.12
N TRP A 96 -1.81 -5.76 8.51
CA TRP A 96 -3.08 -6.45 8.64
C TRP A 96 -2.87 -7.80 9.34
N ILE A 97 -3.64 -8.07 10.38
CA ILE A 97 -3.58 -9.35 11.10
C ILE A 97 -4.92 -10.03 10.93
N LEU A 98 -4.92 -11.18 10.26
CA LEU A 98 -6.11 -12.01 10.13
C LEU A 98 -6.25 -12.93 11.34
N ASP A 99 -7.46 -13.00 11.88
CA ASP A 99 -7.82 -13.94 12.94
C ASP A 99 -7.67 -15.40 12.46
N GLY A 100 -7.44 -16.34 13.38
CA GLY A 100 -7.12 -17.72 13.02
C GLY A 100 -8.30 -18.52 12.47
N ASN A 101 -9.51 -18.00 12.62
CA ASN A 101 -10.73 -18.60 12.09
C ASN A 101 -10.85 -18.39 10.57
N THR A 102 -10.98 -19.49 9.83
CA THR A 102 -11.11 -19.50 8.37
C THR A 102 -12.36 -18.80 7.86
N ILE A 103 -13.40 -18.62 8.70
CA ILE A 103 -14.59 -17.85 8.35
C ILE A 103 -14.23 -16.42 7.95
N HIS A 104 -13.17 -15.85 8.53
CA HIS A 104 -12.73 -14.49 8.27
C HIS A 104 -11.89 -14.33 7.01
N SER A 105 -11.60 -15.42 6.26
CA SER A 105 -10.80 -15.38 5.03
C SER A 105 -11.32 -14.38 3.99
N HIS A 106 -12.63 -14.18 3.91
CA HIS A 106 -13.27 -13.20 3.01
C HIS A 106 -12.86 -11.74 3.29
N LEU A 107 -12.32 -11.44 4.47
CA LEU A 107 -11.80 -10.11 4.81
C LEU A 107 -10.44 -9.83 4.14
N LEU A 108 -9.73 -10.86 3.65
CA LEU A 108 -8.45 -10.69 2.96
C LEU A 108 -8.52 -9.76 1.75
N LYS A 109 -9.70 -9.60 1.13
CA LYS A 109 -9.93 -8.65 0.04
C LYS A 109 -9.66 -7.19 0.41
N PHE A 110 -9.72 -6.85 1.69
CA PHE A 110 -9.42 -5.50 2.17
C PHE A 110 -7.91 -5.29 2.35
N ALA A 111 -7.17 -6.34 2.69
CA ALA A 111 -5.72 -6.29 2.86
C ALA A 111 -4.97 -6.44 1.52
N ILE A 112 -5.42 -7.38 0.67
CA ILE A 112 -4.78 -7.74 -0.60
C ILE A 112 -5.79 -7.53 -1.73
N ASN A 113 -5.56 -6.51 -2.55
CA ASN A 113 -6.35 -6.19 -3.73
C ASN A 113 -5.44 -6.05 -4.97
N GLU A 114 -6.03 -5.78 -6.14
CA GLU A 114 -5.31 -5.73 -7.43
C GLU A 114 -4.26 -4.61 -7.51
N GLU A 115 -4.38 -3.58 -6.68
CA GLU A 115 -3.45 -2.45 -6.61
C GLU A 115 -2.37 -2.68 -5.55
N SER A 116 -2.74 -3.18 -4.36
CA SER A 116 -1.84 -3.39 -3.23
C SER A 116 -1.01 -4.67 -3.33
N PHE A 117 -1.35 -5.59 -4.25
CA PHE A 117 -0.68 -6.88 -4.40
C PHE A 117 0.83 -6.74 -4.63
N GLY A 118 1.27 -5.73 -5.40
CA GLY A 118 2.68 -5.50 -5.70
C GLY A 118 3.52 -5.08 -4.49
N ASP A 119 2.91 -4.40 -3.52
CA ASP A 119 3.56 -3.86 -2.33
C ASP A 119 3.25 -4.68 -1.05
N CYS A 120 2.72 -5.89 -1.22
CA CYS A 120 2.30 -6.77 -0.15
C CYS A 120 3.37 -7.80 0.23
N PHE A 121 3.72 -7.85 1.51
CA PHE A 121 4.53 -8.90 2.12
C PHE A 121 3.65 -9.77 3.03
N ILE A 122 3.71 -11.08 2.84
CA ILE A 122 2.85 -12.03 3.58
C ILE A 122 3.71 -12.80 4.58
N MET A 123 3.31 -12.75 5.85
CA MET A 123 3.92 -13.48 6.95
C MET A 123 2.93 -14.55 7.46
N ILE A 124 3.38 -15.80 7.55
CA ILE A 124 2.58 -16.89 8.13
C ILE A 124 3.20 -17.28 9.47
N CYS A 125 2.49 -17.02 10.57
CA CYS A 125 2.86 -17.39 11.92
C CYS A 125 2.28 -18.78 12.27
N VAL A 126 3.13 -19.66 12.79
CA VAL A 126 2.78 -21.01 13.24
C VAL A 126 3.20 -21.21 14.70
N SER A 127 2.43 -21.99 15.45
CA SER A 127 2.71 -22.23 16.87
C SER A 127 3.81 -23.29 17.05
N MET A 128 4.81 -22.98 17.88
CA MET A 128 5.84 -23.95 18.30
C MET A 128 5.41 -24.79 19.52
N MET A 129 4.25 -24.50 20.12
CA MET A 129 3.69 -25.34 21.19
C MET A 129 3.27 -26.71 20.65
N GLU A 130 2.82 -26.75 19.40
CA GLU A 130 2.35 -27.95 18.71
C GLU A 130 3.09 -28.12 17.38
N PRO A 131 4.40 -28.44 17.40
CA PRO A 131 5.22 -28.46 16.19
C PRO A 131 4.75 -29.47 15.14
N TRP A 132 4.05 -30.53 15.55
CA TRP A 132 3.45 -31.51 14.64
C TRP A 132 2.34 -30.92 13.76
N ASN A 133 1.69 -29.83 14.20
CA ASN A 133 0.64 -29.15 13.44
C ASN A 133 1.20 -28.15 12.42
N ILE A 134 2.47 -27.75 12.51
CA ILE A 134 3.08 -26.69 11.68
C ILE A 134 2.80 -26.88 10.18
N ILE A 135 3.00 -28.10 9.66
CA ILE A 135 2.83 -28.39 8.24
C ILE A 135 1.36 -28.28 7.84
N SER A 136 0.45 -28.80 8.67
CA SER A 136 -1.00 -28.72 8.46
C SER A 136 -1.48 -27.28 8.47
N SER A 137 -1.05 -26.49 9.46
CA SER A 137 -1.36 -25.06 9.58
C SER A 137 -0.83 -24.27 8.39
N LEU A 138 0.43 -24.49 7.99
CA LEU A 138 1.03 -23.82 6.85
C LEU A 138 0.26 -24.14 5.57
N ASN A 139 -0.04 -25.41 5.29
CA ASN A 139 -0.81 -25.81 4.12
C ASN A 139 -2.22 -25.20 4.12
N LYS A 140 -2.88 -25.11 5.29
CA LYS A 140 -4.18 -24.44 5.45
C LYS A 140 -4.11 -22.97 5.03
N TRP A 141 -3.18 -22.21 5.59
CA TRP A 141 -3.05 -20.77 5.33
C TRP A 141 -2.56 -20.48 3.91
N VAL A 142 -1.64 -21.29 3.39
CA VAL A 142 -1.21 -21.22 1.99
C VAL A 142 -2.38 -21.55 1.05
N GLY A 143 -3.23 -22.51 1.39
CA GLY A 143 -4.43 -22.84 0.62
C GLY A 143 -5.40 -21.66 0.52
N ILE A 144 -5.76 -21.07 1.66
CA ILE A 144 -6.63 -19.88 1.74
C ILE A 144 -6.03 -18.72 0.94
N LEU A 145 -4.73 -18.49 1.10
CA LEU A 145 -4.03 -17.43 0.37
C LEU A 145 -4.04 -17.67 -1.14
N ARG A 146 -3.81 -18.92 -1.59
CA ARG A 146 -3.86 -19.29 -3.01
C ARG A 146 -5.25 -19.09 -3.60
N GLU A 147 -6.29 -19.47 -2.86
CA GLU A 147 -7.68 -19.25 -3.26
C GLU A 147 -7.98 -17.76 -3.38
N HIS A 148 -7.57 -16.96 -2.39
CA HIS A 148 -7.72 -15.50 -2.42
C HIS A 148 -7.01 -14.88 -3.62
N ILE A 149 -5.73 -15.21 -3.84
CA ILE A 149 -4.94 -14.68 -4.97
C ILE A 149 -5.53 -15.14 -6.30
N GLY A 150 -6.00 -16.38 -6.41
CA GLY A 150 -6.65 -16.88 -7.63
C GLY A 150 -7.96 -16.16 -7.98
N ASN A 151 -8.64 -15.62 -6.97
CA ASN A 151 -9.86 -14.82 -7.14
C ASN A 151 -9.57 -13.34 -7.48
N LEU A 152 -8.37 -12.84 -7.25
CA LEU A 152 -7.97 -11.49 -7.66
C LEU A 152 -7.84 -11.47 -9.20
N LYS A 153 -8.52 -10.53 -9.87
CA LYS A 153 -8.44 -10.39 -11.34
C LYS A 153 -7.17 -9.64 -11.75
N VAL A 154 -6.03 -9.98 -11.16
CA VAL A 154 -4.75 -9.38 -11.54
C VAL A 154 -4.43 -9.80 -12.97
N SER A 155 -4.20 -8.84 -13.85
CA SER A 155 -3.82 -9.14 -15.23
C SER A 155 -2.54 -9.96 -15.25
N ASN A 156 -2.47 -10.97 -16.13
CA ASN A 156 -1.29 -11.84 -16.25
C ASN A 156 -0.01 -11.04 -16.53
N GLU A 157 -0.12 -9.90 -17.23
CA GLU A 157 0.99 -8.98 -17.52
C GLU A 157 1.58 -8.38 -16.24
N LYS A 158 0.75 -7.84 -15.34
CA LYS A 158 1.20 -7.31 -14.03
C LYS A 158 1.79 -8.39 -13.14
N LEU A 159 1.21 -9.60 -13.15
CA LEU A 159 1.75 -10.75 -12.40
C LEU A 159 3.14 -11.17 -12.90
N GLN A 160 3.39 -11.11 -14.21
CA GLN A 160 4.73 -11.40 -14.75
C GLN A 160 5.73 -10.30 -14.39
N GLU A 161 5.30 -9.04 -14.37
CA GLU A 161 6.12 -7.91 -13.93
C GLU A 161 6.55 -8.07 -12.46
N TYR A 162 5.61 -8.39 -11.57
CA TYR A 162 5.94 -8.64 -10.15
C TYR A 162 6.86 -9.85 -9.96
N LYS A 163 6.71 -10.91 -10.78
CA LYS A 163 7.61 -12.07 -10.73
C LYS A 163 9.01 -11.77 -11.27
N LYS A 164 9.14 -10.84 -12.21
CA LYS A 164 10.42 -10.49 -12.83
C LYS A 164 11.23 -9.51 -11.98
N ASN A 165 10.56 -8.72 -11.15
CA ASN A 165 11.16 -7.70 -10.29
C ASN A 165 11.41 -8.18 -8.84
N SER A 166 11.15 -9.46 -8.53
CA SER A 166 11.46 -10.10 -7.24
C SER A 166 12.64 -11.06 -7.37
#